data_AF-A0A2G2HJ42-F1
#
_entry.id   AF-A0A2G2HJ42-F1
#
_cell.length_a   1.000
_cell.length_b   1.000
_cell.length_c   1.000
_cell.angle_alpha   90.00
_cell.angle_beta   90.00
_cell.angle_gamma   90.00
#
_symmetry.space_group_name_H-M   'P 1'
#
loop_
_entity.id
_entity.type
_entity.pdbx_description
1 polymer ?
#
loop_
_entity_poly.entity_id
_entity_poly.type
_entity_poly.pdbx_seq_one_letter_code
_entity_poly.pdbx_strand_id
1 'polypeptide(L)'
;MEVNLISEALKFMVLGMGIVFAFLIILIFVLKAQAKLLSKYFPAKEIEKPKKVQTASVPSTTKKVAAIIAAVQHHENLKGK
;
A
#
# COMPACT_ATOMS: atom_id res chain seq x y z
N MET A 1 -9.57 -36.94 45.51
CA MET A 1 -9.58 -37.17 44.05
C MET A 1 -9.54 -35.82 43.33
N GLU A 2 -8.40 -35.13 43.32
CA GLU A 2 -8.33 -33.73 42.84
C GLU A 2 -7.48 -33.54 41.58
N VAL A 3 -6.79 -34.60 41.14
CA VAL A 3 -5.88 -34.56 39.99
C VAL A 3 -6.60 -34.37 38.64
N ASN A 4 -7.93 -34.53 38.61
CA ASN A 4 -8.68 -34.48 37.35
C ASN A 4 -9.03 -33.06 36.90
N LEU A 5 -9.30 -32.13 37.82
CA LEU A 5 -9.88 -30.82 37.50
C LEU A 5 -8.87 -29.91 36.78
N ILE A 6 -7.62 -29.86 37.25
CA ILE A 6 -6.55 -29.08 36.61
C ILE A 6 -6.22 -29.67 35.23
N SER A 7 -6.13 -31.00 35.13
CA SER A 7 -5.89 -31.70 33.86
C SER A 7 -7.02 -31.45 32.85
N GLU A 8 -8.26 -31.43 33.31
CA GLU A 8 -9.45 -31.20 32.51
C GLU A 8 -9.54 -29.74 32.05
N ALA A 9 -9.25 -28.77 32.93
CA ALA A 9 -9.11 -27.36 32.55
C ALA A 9 -8.00 -27.13 31.52
N LEU A 10 -6.86 -27.83 31.66
CA LEU A 10 -5.76 -27.76 30.69
C LEU A 10 -6.20 -28.29 29.31
N LYS A 11 -6.95 -29.40 29.27
CA LYS A 11 -7.54 -29.94 28.03
C LYS A 11 -8.47 -28.93 27.38
N PHE A 12 -9.36 -28.29 28.14
CA PHE A 12 -10.27 -27.28 27.61
C PHE A 12 -9.54 -26.03 27.10
N MET A 13 -8.47 -25.60 27.75
CA MET A 13 -7.64 -24.48 27.27
C MET A 13 -6.98 -24.82 25.92
N VAL A 14 -6.34 -25.98 25.82
CA VAL A 14 -5.71 -26.43 24.57
C VAL A 14 -6.75 -26.64 23.47
N LEU A 15 -7.92 -27.21 23.81
CA LEU A 15 -9.02 -27.41 22.88
C LEU A 15 -9.56 -26.06 22.36
N GLY A 16 -9.82 -25.10 23.25
CA GLY A 16 -10.32 -23.78 22.89
C GLY A 16 -9.33 -23.01 22.02
N MET A 17 -8.07 -22.93 22.43
CA MET A 17 -7.02 -22.29 21.62
C MET A 17 -6.80 -23.03 20.30
N GLY A 18 -6.82 -24.36 20.29
CA GLY A 18 -6.62 -25.18 19.11
C GLY A 18 -7.72 -24.98 18.06
N ILE A 19 -8.98 -24.94 18.48
CA ILE A 19 -10.13 -24.69 17.59
C ILE A 19 -10.05 -23.29 16.99
N VAL A 20 -9.77 -22.27 17.80
CA VAL A 20 -9.63 -20.88 17.30
C VAL A 20 -8.47 -20.78 16.32
N PHE A 21 -7.33 -21.39 16.63
CA PHE A 21 -6.16 -21.39 15.75
C PHE A 21 -6.45 -22.10 14.42
N ALA A 22 -7.09 -23.28 14.46
CA ALA A 22 -7.51 -24.00 13.26
C ALA A 22 -8.50 -23.18 12.42
N PHE A 23 -9.45 -22.51 13.06
CA PHE A 23 -10.42 -21.63 12.39
C PHE A 23 -9.72 -20.47 11.67
N LEU A 24 -8.76 -19.81 12.32
CA LEU A 24 -7.98 -18.74 11.70
C LEU A 24 -7.14 -19.23 10.51
N ILE A 25 -6.53 -20.42 10.62
CA ILE A 25 -5.82 -21.03 9.49
C ILE A 25 -6.77 -21.23 8.30
N ILE A 26 -7.94 -21.82 8.54
CA ILE A 26 -8.94 -22.03 7.50
C ILE A 26 -9.35 -20.70 6.88
N LEU A 27 -9.60 -19.67 7.70
CA LEU A 27 -9.96 -18.33 7.25
C LEU A 27 -8.88 -17.74 6.34
N ILE A 28 -7.60 -17.88 6.69
CA ILE A 28 -6.48 -17.44 5.84
C ILE A 28 -6.51 -18.18 4.49
N PHE A 29 -6.74 -19.48 4.48
CA PHE A 29 -6.86 -20.24 3.22
C PHE A 29 -8.03 -19.77 2.36
N VAL A 30 -9.19 -19.50 2.98
CA VAL A 30 -10.37 -18.95 2.28
C VAL A 30 -10.04 -17.60 1.67
N LEU A 31 -9.43 -16.69 2.42
CA LEU A 31 -9.01 -15.37 1.90
C LEU A 31 -8.01 -15.50 0.75
N LYS A 32 -7.05 -16.44 0.83
CA LYS A 32 -6.11 -16.72 -0.26
C LYS A 32 -6.81 -17.29 -1.50
N ALA A 33 -7.78 -18.18 -1.30
CA ALA A 33 -8.59 -18.73 -2.38
C ALA A 33 -9.40 -17.63 -3.05
N GLN A 34 -10.04 -16.75 -2.27
CA GLN A 34 -10.74 -15.56 -2.77
C GLN A 34 -9.81 -14.64 -3.54
N ALA A 35 -8.61 -14.34 -3.04
CA ALA A 35 -7.63 -13.50 -3.74
C ALA A 35 -7.19 -14.12 -5.08
N LYS A 36 -7.01 -15.45 -5.13
CA LYS A 36 -6.68 -16.18 -6.36
C LYS A 36 -7.85 -16.20 -7.35
N LEU A 37 -9.07 -16.39 -6.85
CA LEU A 37 -10.28 -16.35 -7.65
C LEU A 37 -10.47 -14.97 -8.26
N LEU A 38 -10.34 -13.93 -7.43
CA LEU A 38 -10.49 -12.55 -7.86
C LEU A 38 -9.43 -12.16 -8.88
N SER A 39 -8.15 -12.49 -8.66
CA SER A 39 -7.10 -12.23 -9.67
C SER A 39 -7.28 -13.00 -10.98
N LYS A 40 -7.95 -14.16 -10.96
CA LYS A 40 -8.21 -14.95 -12.16
C LYS A 40 -9.40 -14.44 -12.98
N TYR A 41 -10.50 -14.07 -12.31
CA TYR A 41 -11.74 -13.63 -12.99
C TYR A 41 -11.85 -12.11 -13.14
N PHE A 42 -11.27 -11.36 -12.22
CA PHE A 42 -11.13 -9.91 -12.26
C PHE A 42 -9.64 -9.55 -12.13
N PRO A 43 -8.83 -9.86 -13.16
CA PRO A 43 -7.45 -9.41 -13.18
C PRO A 43 -7.47 -7.90 -13.01
N ALA A 44 -6.98 -7.44 -11.85
CA ALA A 44 -6.79 -6.01 -11.62
C ALA A 44 -5.88 -5.54 -12.75
N LYS A 45 -6.42 -4.70 -13.64
CA LYS A 45 -5.62 -4.02 -14.65
C LYS A 45 -4.48 -3.40 -13.88
N GLU A 46 -3.27 -3.90 -14.12
CA GLU A 46 -2.08 -3.44 -13.45
C GLU A 46 -2.07 -1.94 -13.66
N ILE A 47 -2.37 -1.17 -12.60
CA ILE A 47 -2.15 0.27 -12.66
C ILE A 47 -0.64 0.31 -12.74
N GLU A 48 -0.13 0.47 -13.97
CA GLU A 48 1.29 0.64 -14.22
C GLU A 48 1.77 1.60 -13.14
N LYS A 49 2.63 1.11 -12.24
CA LYS A 49 3.27 1.95 -11.22
C LYS A 49 3.69 3.20 -11.98
N PRO A 50 3.28 4.41 -11.57
CA PRO A 50 3.46 5.60 -12.38
C PRO A 50 4.92 5.62 -12.81
N LYS A 51 5.14 5.35 -14.11
CA LYS A 51 6.47 5.32 -14.70
C LYS A 51 7.05 6.66 -14.31
N LYS A 52 8.09 6.66 -13.47
CA LYS A 52 8.77 7.87 -13.02
C LYS A 52 8.89 8.75 -14.23
N VAL A 53 8.12 9.84 -14.27
CA VAL A 53 8.02 10.70 -15.44
C VAL A 53 9.45 11.13 -15.70
N GLN A 54 10.06 10.59 -16.76
CA GLN A 54 11.33 11.14 -17.22
C GLN A 54 10.98 12.58 -17.55
N THR A 55 11.57 13.50 -16.78
CA THR A 55 11.39 14.93 -16.98
C THR A 55 11.69 15.19 -18.45
N ALA A 56 10.64 15.43 -19.24
CA ALA A 56 10.80 15.74 -20.64
C ALA A 56 11.76 16.93 -20.71
N SER A 57 12.82 16.80 -21.50
CA SER A 57 13.81 17.85 -21.66
C SER A 57 13.09 19.08 -22.23
N VAL A 58 12.77 20.04 -21.35
CA VAL A 58 12.16 21.29 -21.75
C VAL A 58 13.08 21.94 -22.80
N PRO A 59 12.55 22.31 -23.99
CA PRO A 59 13.33 22.94 -25.04
C PRO A 59 14.13 24.12 -24.49
N SER A 60 15.39 24.27 -24.92
CA SER A 60 16.28 25.32 -24.43
C SER A 60 15.70 26.73 -24.66
N THR A 61 14.88 26.89 -25.70
CA THR A 61 14.12 28.12 -25.99
C THR A 61 13.11 28.45 -24.90
N THR A 62 12.32 27.48 -24.44
CA THR A 62 11.36 27.65 -23.35
C THR A 62 12.06 28.03 -22.04
N LYS A 63 13.23 27.45 -21.77
CA LYS A 63 14.05 27.84 -20.60
C LYS A 63 14.57 29.27 -20.68
N LYS A 64 15.02 29.71 -21.86
CA LYS A 64 15.48 31.10 -22.09
C LYS A 64 14.35 32.09 -21.91
N VAL A 65 13.18 31.82 -22.49
CA VAL A 65 12.00 32.69 -22.36
C VAL A 65 11.57 32.78 -20.88
N ALA A 66 11.51 31.66 -20.17
CA ALA A 66 11.20 31.65 -18.74
C ALA A 66 12.22 32.44 -17.90
N ALA A 67 13.52 32.33 -18.23
CA ALA A 67 14.57 33.10 -17.54
C ALA A 67 14.45 34.61 -17.79
N ILE A 68 14.12 35.02 -19.01
CA ILE A 68 13.90 36.43 -19.35
C ILE A 68 12.68 36.98 -18.60
N ILE A 69 11.57 36.25 -18.58
CA ILE A 69 10.35 36.64 -17.86
C ILE A 69 10.65 36.78 -16.35
N ALA A 70 11.38 35.81 -15.77
CA ALA A 70 11.79 35.88 -14.37
C ALA A 70 12.69 37.10 -14.08
N ALA A 71 13.63 37.41 -14.97
CA ALA A 71 14.51 38.57 -14.82
C ALA A 71 13.74 39.91 -14.90
N VAL A 72 12.79 40.02 -15.84
CA VAL A 72 11.93 41.21 -15.97
C VAL A 72 11.04 41.36 -14.74
N GLN A 73 10.37 40.29 -14.30
CA GLN A 73 9.52 40.33 -13.11
C GLN A 73 10.30 40.73 -11.86
N HIS A 74 11.52 40.20 -11.71
CA HIS A 74 12.40 40.53 -10.59
C HIS A 74 12.85 42.00 -10.65
N HIS A 75 13.18 42.51 -11.83
CA HIS A 75 13.58 43.91 -12.01
C HIS A 75 12.43 44.89 -11.72
N GLU A 76 11.21 44.60 -12.18
CA GLU A 76 10.02 45.41 -11.86
C GLU A 76 9.71 45.39 -10.36
N ASN A 77 9.85 44.23 -9.72
CA ASN A 77 9.61 44.09 -8.28
C ASN A 77 10.68 44.80 -7.42
N LEU A 78 11.88 45.03 -7.96
CA LEU A 78 12.96 45.80 -7.32
C LEU A 78 12.83 47.32 -7.52
N LYS A 79 12.12 47.77 -8.56
CA LYS A 79 11.84 49.20 -8.82
C LYS A 79 10.71 49.78 -7.98
N GLY A 80 10.02 48.95 -7.20
CA GLY A 80 8.95 49.34 -6.27
C GLY A 80 9.44 49.84 -4.90
N LYS A 81 10.48 50.70 -4.86
CA LYS A 81 10.83 51.52 -3.70
C LYS A 81 11.08 52.96 -4.09
#